data_AF-L5L393-F1
#
_entry.id   AF-L5L393-F1
#
_cell.length_a   1.000
_cell.length_b   1.000
_cell.length_c   1.000
_cell.angle_alpha   90.00
_cell.angle_beta   90.00
_cell.angle_gamma   90.00
#
_symmetry.space_group_name_H-M   'P 1'
#
loop_
_entity.id
_entity.type
_entity.pdbx_description
1 polymer ?
#
loop_
_entity_poly.entity_id
_entity_poly.type
_entity_poly.pdbx_seq_one_letter_code
_entity_poly.pdbx_strand_id
1 'polypeptide(L)'
;MEQVLFSQVGEPGGLGLEKTLMFLAVWQGVVQRTWLNGGIVENGMTENNFWLKKIEISVSEAEKRTGRNAMNMQETYTAYLIETRRFTELKHYSDELQSVISHLLRVRARVADRLYGVYKVHGNYGRVFSEWSAIEKEMGDGLQSAGHHMDVYASSIDDILEDEEHYADQLKEYLFYAEALRAVCRKHELMQYDLEMAAQDLASKKQQCEELATGTVRTFSLKGMTTKLFGQETPEQREARIKVLEEQISEGEQQLKSKNLEGREFVKNAWADIERFKEQKNHDLKEALISYAVMQISMCKKGIQVWTNAKECFSKM
;
A
#
# COMPACT_ATOMS: atom_id res chain seq x y z
N MET A 1 -22.06 -30.95 -7.04
CA MET A 1 -21.45 -31.83 -8.07
C MET A 1 -20.65 -32.93 -7.36
N GLU A 2 -21.25 -33.56 -6.34
CA GLU A 2 -20.55 -34.33 -5.29
C GLU A 2 -21.06 -35.77 -5.13
N GLN A 3 -22.01 -36.21 -5.95
CA GLN A 3 -22.64 -37.53 -5.77
C GLN A 3 -22.48 -38.51 -6.94
N VAL A 4 -21.75 -38.18 -8.01
CA VAL A 4 -21.70 -39.05 -9.22
C VAL A 4 -20.41 -39.89 -9.32
N LEU A 5 -19.39 -39.67 -8.49
CA LEU A 5 -18.12 -40.40 -8.61
C LEU A 5 -18.00 -41.68 -7.75
N PHE A 6 -18.98 -41.98 -6.90
CA PHE A 6 -18.94 -43.16 -6.01
C PHE A 6 -19.49 -44.47 -6.63
N SER A 7 -20.02 -44.44 -7.87
CA SER A 7 -20.76 -45.58 -8.44
C SER A 7 -19.94 -46.55 -9.31
N GLN A 8 -18.61 -46.41 -9.41
CA GLN A 8 -17.79 -47.33 -10.21
C GLN A 8 -16.62 -47.97 -9.43
N VAL A 9 -16.85 -48.31 -8.16
CA VAL A 9 -15.88 -49.13 -7.39
C VAL A 9 -16.45 -50.54 -7.26
N GLY A 10 -16.10 -51.40 -8.21
CA GLY A 10 -16.22 -52.85 -8.06
C GLY A 10 -15.24 -53.38 -7.00
N GLU A 11 -15.61 -54.51 -6.42
CA GLU A 11 -15.01 -55.19 -5.25
C GLU A 11 -13.51 -55.56 -5.32
N PRO A 12 -12.88 -55.96 -4.20
CA PRO A 12 -11.58 -55.48 -3.76
C PRO A 12 -10.43 -56.37 -4.21
N GLY A 13 -9.38 -55.74 -4.75
CA GLY A 13 -8.09 -56.38 -4.92
C GLY A 13 -7.01 -55.32 -5.03
N GLY A 14 -6.24 -55.12 -3.95
CA GLY A 14 -4.88 -54.55 -3.82
C GLY A 14 -4.54 -53.18 -4.43
N LEU A 15 -5.24 -52.72 -5.46
CA LEU A 15 -4.88 -51.61 -6.34
C LEU A 15 -5.76 -50.37 -6.12
N GLY A 16 -6.72 -50.44 -5.18
CA GLY A 16 -7.61 -49.31 -4.85
C GLY A 16 -6.90 -48.25 -4.01
N LEU A 17 -6.17 -48.66 -2.98
CA LEU A 17 -5.48 -47.76 -2.04
C LEU A 17 -4.32 -47.00 -2.71
N GLU A 18 -3.48 -47.67 -3.51
CA GLU A 18 -2.44 -46.99 -4.29
C GLU A 18 -3.02 -45.97 -5.27
N LYS A 19 -4.15 -46.27 -5.92
CA LYS A 19 -4.78 -45.34 -6.86
C LYS A 19 -5.41 -44.16 -6.14
N THR A 20 -6.04 -44.36 -4.98
CA THR A 20 -6.61 -43.28 -4.17
C THR A 20 -5.53 -42.41 -3.53
N LEU A 21 -4.44 -43.00 -3.05
CA LEU A 21 -3.29 -42.27 -2.47
C LEU A 21 -2.47 -41.55 -3.55
N MET A 22 -2.28 -42.15 -4.74
CA MET A 22 -1.74 -41.43 -5.89
C MET A 22 -2.66 -40.30 -6.33
N PHE A 23 -3.98 -40.48 -6.27
CA PHE A 23 -4.93 -39.40 -6.59
C PHE A 23 -4.80 -38.24 -5.60
N LEU A 24 -4.63 -38.50 -4.30
CA LEU A 24 -4.45 -37.47 -3.27
C LEU A 24 -3.07 -36.78 -3.36
N ALA A 25 -2.00 -37.52 -3.64
CA ALA A 25 -0.66 -36.98 -3.85
C ALA A 25 -0.55 -36.17 -5.15
N VAL A 26 -1.21 -36.63 -6.22
CA VAL A 26 -1.36 -35.88 -7.48
C VAL A 26 -2.26 -34.68 -7.27
N TRP A 27 -3.31 -34.77 -6.45
CA TRP A 27 -4.19 -33.63 -6.17
C TRP A 27 -3.50 -32.56 -5.31
N GLN A 28 -2.68 -32.92 -4.30
CA GLN A 28 -1.81 -31.97 -3.60
C GLN A 28 -0.75 -31.37 -4.55
N GLY A 29 -0.12 -32.20 -5.37
CA GLY A 29 0.85 -31.76 -6.37
C GLY A 29 0.25 -30.94 -7.51
N VAL A 30 -1.05 -31.09 -7.79
CA VAL A 30 -1.85 -30.30 -8.74
C VAL A 30 -2.34 -29.03 -8.07
N VAL A 31 -2.74 -29.02 -6.80
CA VAL A 31 -3.10 -27.80 -6.06
C VAL A 31 -1.87 -26.90 -5.88
N GLN A 32 -0.71 -27.46 -5.52
CA GLN A 32 0.57 -26.75 -5.49
C GLN A 32 1.07 -26.35 -6.88
N ARG A 33 0.91 -27.20 -7.92
CA ARG A 33 1.22 -26.80 -9.31
C ARG A 33 0.22 -25.79 -9.88
N THR A 34 -1.05 -25.76 -9.48
CA THR A 34 -1.98 -24.72 -9.90
C THR A 34 -1.73 -23.41 -9.17
N TRP A 35 -1.03 -23.44 -8.03
CA TRP A 35 -0.51 -22.23 -7.37
C TRP A 35 0.81 -21.75 -8.00
N LEU A 36 1.70 -22.65 -8.40
CA LEU A 36 2.98 -22.33 -9.06
C LEU A 36 2.85 -22.05 -10.58
N ASN A 37 1.99 -22.78 -11.29
CA ASN A 37 1.70 -22.66 -12.73
C ASN A 37 0.36 -21.95 -13.01
N GLY A 38 -0.34 -21.47 -11.99
CA GLY A 38 -1.54 -20.65 -12.15
C GLY A 38 -1.20 -19.23 -12.58
N GLY A 39 -0.73 -19.06 -13.81
CA GLY A 39 -0.92 -17.86 -14.65
C GLY A 39 -0.50 -16.48 -14.14
N ILE A 40 0.12 -16.33 -12.96
CA ILE A 40 0.51 -15.03 -12.40
C ILE A 40 2.01 -14.77 -12.56
N VAL A 41 2.84 -15.81 -12.74
CA VAL A 41 4.31 -15.66 -12.76
C VAL A 41 4.88 -15.49 -14.18
N GLU A 42 4.28 -16.07 -15.22
CA GLU A 42 4.86 -16.02 -16.58
C GLU A 42 4.49 -14.79 -17.40
N ASN A 43 3.36 -14.11 -17.12
CA ASN A 43 2.99 -12.87 -17.82
C ASN A 43 3.42 -11.58 -17.10
N GLY A 44 3.94 -11.67 -15.86
CA GLY A 44 4.38 -10.51 -15.09
C GLY A 44 5.86 -10.14 -15.26
N MET A 45 6.71 -11.06 -15.73
CA MET A 45 8.16 -10.81 -15.86
C MET A 45 8.58 -10.15 -17.18
N THR A 46 7.71 -10.11 -18.20
CA THR A 46 7.91 -9.30 -19.41
C THR A 46 7.41 -7.86 -19.25
N GLU A 47 6.67 -7.57 -18.16
CA GLU A 47 6.26 -6.23 -17.70
C GLU A 47 7.31 -5.52 -16.85
N ASN A 48 8.56 -6.01 -16.82
CA ASN A 48 9.68 -5.27 -16.22
C ASN A 48 9.87 -3.86 -16.84
N ASN A 49 9.24 -3.58 -17.98
CA ASN A 49 9.22 -2.26 -18.62
C ASN A 49 7.91 -1.48 -18.43
N PHE A 50 6.88 -2.00 -17.76
CA PHE A 50 5.61 -1.27 -17.59
C PHE A 50 5.64 -0.39 -16.34
N TRP A 51 5.99 -0.99 -15.19
CA TRP A 51 6.05 -0.28 -13.91
C TRP A 51 7.24 0.68 -13.83
N LEU A 52 8.41 0.27 -14.33
CA LEU A 52 9.59 1.15 -14.42
C LEU A 52 9.32 2.34 -15.34
N LYS A 53 8.70 2.15 -16.50
CA LYS A 53 8.43 3.22 -17.47
C LYS A 53 7.35 4.19 -17.01
N LYS A 54 6.37 3.74 -16.22
CA LYS A 54 5.37 4.63 -15.61
C LYS A 54 5.97 5.52 -14.50
N ILE A 55 7.01 5.03 -13.82
CA ILE A 55 7.79 5.76 -12.82
C ILE A 55 8.82 6.69 -13.50
N GLU A 56 9.44 6.28 -14.61
CA GLU A 56 10.44 7.07 -15.36
C GLU A 56 9.82 8.29 -16.05
N ILE A 57 8.55 8.21 -16.47
CA ILE A 57 7.82 9.32 -17.10
C ILE A 57 7.54 10.48 -16.12
N SER A 58 7.73 10.28 -14.80
CA SER A 58 7.56 11.36 -13.81
C SER A 58 8.84 12.16 -13.51
N VAL A 59 9.99 11.79 -14.09
CA VAL A 59 11.31 12.27 -13.64
C VAL A 59 12.00 13.26 -14.59
N SER A 60 11.61 13.39 -15.86
CA SER A 60 12.47 14.01 -16.87
C SER A 60 12.27 15.51 -17.19
N GLU A 61 11.36 16.25 -16.54
CA GLU A 61 11.15 17.69 -16.88
C GLU A 61 11.42 18.71 -15.76
N ALA A 62 11.68 18.28 -14.52
CA ALA A 62 11.83 19.22 -13.40
C ALA A 62 13.24 19.84 -13.27
N GLU A 63 14.22 19.36 -14.04
CA GLU A 63 15.65 19.59 -13.76
C GLU A 63 16.34 20.66 -14.63
N LYS A 64 15.64 21.72 -15.05
CA LYS A 64 16.24 22.78 -15.89
C LYS A 64 16.03 24.23 -15.47
N ARG A 65 15.77 24.53 -14.19
CA ARG A 65 15.66 25.94 -13.76
C ARG A 65 16.51 26.28 -12.54
N THR A 66 17.82 26.22 -12.74
CA THR A 66 18.77 27.02 -11.97
C THR A 66 18.89 28.41 -12.62
N GLY A 67 18.32 29.43 -11.99
CA GLY A 67 18.49 30.81 -12.42
C GLY A 67 17.82 31.78 -11.45
N ARG A 68 18.62 32.48 -10.65
CA ARG A 68 18.17 33.61 -9.83
C ARG A 68 17.53 34.67 -10.74
N ASN A 69 16.21 34.84 -10.64
CA ASN A 69 15.50 36.08 -10.91
C ASN A 69 14.10 35.99 -10.29
N ALA A 70 13.57 37.11 -9.81
CA ALA A 70 12.24 37.18 -9.23
C ALA A 70 11.21 36.61 -10.23
N MET A 71 10.61 35.47 -9.86
CA MET A 71 9.65 34.72 -10.67
C MET A 71 8.47 35.62 -11.08
N ASN A 72 8.09 35.60 -12.36
CA ASN A 72 6.89 36.32 -12.80
C ASN A 72 5.62 35.62 -12.27
N MET A 73 4.48 36.33 -12.22
CA MET A 73 3.22 35.81 -11.67
C MET A 73 2.72 34.54 -12.38
N GLN A 74 3.02 34.39 -13.68
CA GLN A 74 2.64 33.24 -14.51
C GLN A 74 3.52 32.01 -14.24
N GLU A 75 4.81 32.19 -13.98
CA GLU A 75 5.74 31.14 -13.54
C GLU A 75 5.39 30.63 -12.14
N THR A 76 4.94 31.52 -11.25
CA THR A 76 4.48 31.17 -9.90
C THR A 76 3.21 30.33 -9.96
N TYR A 77 2.24 30.73 -10.79
CA TYR A 77 0.99 29.99 -10.99
C TYR A 77 1.20 28.61 -11.63
N THR A 78 2.08 28.52 -12.62
CA THR A 78 2.41 27.23 -13.26
C THR A 78 3.16 26.28 -12.32
N ALA A 79 4.09 26.78 -11.51
CA ALA A 79 4.75 25.99 -10.47
C ALA A 79 3.74 25.44 -9.44
N TYR A 80 2.81 26.29 -8.96
CA TYR A 80 1.74 25.91 -8.05
C TYR A 80 0.85 24.78 -8.62
N LEU A 81 0.44 24.88 -9.89
CA LEU A 81 -0.39 23.85 -10.53
C LEU A 81 0.34 22.50 -10.65
N ILE A 82 1.62 22.54 -11.01
CA ILE A 82 2.45 21.33 -11.12
C ILE A 82 2.63 20.67 -9.75
N GLU A 83 2.94 21.44 -8.71
CA GLU A 83 3.11 20.92 -7.35
C GLU A 83 1.83 20.28 -6.83
N THR A 84 0.70 20.96 -6.97
CA THR A 84 -0.61 20.47 -6.54
C THR A 84 -0.98 19.16 -7.23
N ARG A 85 -0.69 19.05 -8.53
CA ARG A 85 -0.89 17.81 -9.27
C ARG A 85 -0.03 16.67 -8.72
N ARG A 86 1.26 16.91 -8.45
CA ARG A 86 2.16 15.86 -7.95
C ARG A 86 1.75 15.33 -6.57
N PHE A 87 1.25 16.18 -5.66
CA PHE A 87 0.72 15.73 -4.36
C PHE A 87 -0.60 14.97 -4.50
N THR A 88 -1.43 15.32 -5.49
CA THR A 88 -2.66 14.56 -5.80
C THR A 88 -2.31 13.15 -6.28
N GLU A 89 -1.34 13.03 -7.20
CA GLU A 89 -0.82 11.75 -7.67
C GLU A 89 -0.21 10.92 -6.53
N LEU A 90 0.53 11.57 -5.61
CA LEU A 90 1.08 10.91 -4.43
C LEU A 90 0.01 10.38 -3.48
N LYS A 91 -1.11 11.11 -3.31
CA LYS A 91 -2.24 10.68 -2.49
C LYS A 91 -2.90 9.43 -3.09
N HIS A 92 -3.17 9.44 -4.38
CA HIS A 92 -3.68 8.27 -5.09
C HIS A 92 -2.74 7.06 -4.96
N TYR A 93 -1.43 7.29 -5.13
CA TYR A 93 -0.42 6.26 -4.92
C TYR A 93 -0.47 5.68 -3.50
N SER A 94 -0.62 6.51 -2.47
CA SER A 94 -0.71 6.05 -1.08
C SER A 94 -1.95 5.17 -0.83
N ASP A 95 -3.08 5.50 -1.47
CA ASP A 95 -4.31 4.70 -1.39
C ASP A 95 -4.18 3.36 -2.10
N GLU A 96 -3.54 3.36 -3.27
CA GLU A 96 -3.23 2.14 -4.02
C GLU A 96 -2.27 1.24 -3.22
N LEU A 97 -1.20 1.80 -2.66
CA LEU A 97 -0.24 1.08 -1.82
C LEU A 97 -0.94 0.41 -0.63
N GLN A 98 -1.73 1.17 0.14
CA GLN A 98 -2.49 0.62 1.27
C GLN A 98 -3.45 -0.49 0.81
N SER A 99 -4.15 -0.28 -0.30
CA SER A 99 -5.08 -1.27 -0.85
C SER A 99 -4.35 -2.56 -1.18
N VAL A 100 -3.24 -2.50 -1.92
CA VAL A 100 -2.46 -3.69 -2.33
C VAL A 100 -1.94 -4.45 -1.12
N ILE A 101 -1.33 -3.76 -0.15
CA ILE A 101 -0.81 -4.40 1.07
C ILE A 101 -1.94 -5.05 1.88
N SER A 102 -3.06 -4.35 2.05
CA SER A 102 -4.22 -4.88 2.77
C SER A 102 -4.80 -6.13 2.10
N HIS A 103 -4.85 -6.15 0.76
CA HIS A 103 -5.27 -7.32 0.00
C HIS A 103 -4.28 -8.47 0.15
N LEU A 104 -2.97 -8.21 0.08
CA LEU A 104 -1.92 -9.21 0.26
C LEU A 104 -2.01 -9.87 1.64
N LEU A 105 -2.12 -9.06 2.70
CA LEU A 105 -2.29 -9.55 4.08
C LEU A 105 -3.55 -10.43 4.23
N ARG A 106 -4.67 -10.04 3.59
CA ARG A 106 -5.91 -10.81 3.63
C ARG A 106 -5.80 -12.14 2.88
N VAL A 107 -5.16 -12.15 1.71
CA VAL A 107 -4.92 -13.37 0.94
C VAL A 107 -4.01 -14.31 1.73
N ARG A 108 -2.91 -13.79 2.29
CA ARG A 108 -2.00 -14.53 3.16
C ARG A 108 -2.75 -15.21 4.31
N ALA A 109 -3.54 -14.47 5.09
CA ALA A 109 -4.30 -15.04 6.21
C ALA A 109 -5.19 -16.21 5.78
N ARG A 110 -5.89 -16.08 4.63
CA ARG A 110 -6.71 -17.17 4.07
C ARG A 110 -5.89 -18.39 3.64
N VAL A 111 -4.66 -18.18 3.15
CA VAL A 111 -3.75 -19.26 2.79
C VAL A 111 -3.24 -19.96 4.06
N ALA A 112 -2.85 -19.21 5.08
CA ALA A 112 -2.45 -19.73 6.39
C ALA A 112 -3.55 -20.60 7.02
N ASP A 113 -4.80 -20.13 7.04
CA ASP A 113 -5.95 -20.90 7.55
C ASP A 113 -6.14 -22.23 6.80
N ARG A 114 -6.01 -22.20 5.47
CA ARG A 114 -6.14 -23.39 4.64
C ARG A 114 -4.99 -24.37 4.86
N LEU A 115 -3.76 -23.87 4.95
CA LEU A 115 -2.58 -24.68 5.24
C LEU A 115 -2.73 -25.35 6.60
N TYR A 116 -3.17 -24.62 7.62
CA TYR A 116 -3.46 -25.17 8.93
C TYR A 116 -4.42 -26.36 8.85
N GLY A 117 -5.55 -26.19 8.15
CA GLY A 117 -6.51 -27.26 7.93
C GLY A 117 -5.90 -28.50 7.26
N VAL A 118 -5.09 -28.30 6.21
CA VAL A 118 -4.39 -29.40 5.51
C VAL A 118 -3.46 -30.14 6.47
N TYR A 119 -2.67 -29.44 7.27
CA TYR A 119 -1.73 -30.07 8.20
C TYR A 119 -2.46 -30.84 9.33
N LYS A 120 -3.58 -30.34 9.84
CA LYS A 120 -4.39 -31.09 10.82
C LYS A 120 -4.99 -32.38 10.24
N VAL A 121 -5.31 -32.42 8.95
CA VAL A 121 -5.69 -33.68 8.29
C VAL A 121 -4.54 -34.69 8.31
N HIS A 122 -3.28 -34.27 8.18
CA HIS A 122 -2.14 -35.19 8.27
C HIS A 122 -1.97 -35.74 9.70
N GLY A 123 -2.24 -34.94 10.73
CA GLY A 123 -2.27 -35.46 12.10
C GLY A 123 -3.36 -36.54 12.30
N ASN A 124 -4.50 -36.40 11.61
CA ASN A 124 -5.51 -37.46 11.60
C ASN A 124 -5.00 -38.72 10.89
N TYR A 125 -4.24 -38.60 9.80
CA TYR A 125 -3.60 -39.76 9.16
C TYR A 125 -2.58 -40.42 10.08
N GLY A 126 -1.77 -39.64 10.80
CA GLY A 126 -0.83 -40.13 11.80
C GLY A 126 -1.50 -41.00 12.86
N ARG A 127 -2.62 -40.50 13.42
CA ARG A 127 -3.47 -41.26 14.35
C ARG A 127 -4.02 -42.54 13.73
N VAL A 128 -4.64 -42.47 12.54
CA VAL A 128 -5.26 -43.63 11.89
C VAL A 128 -4.22 -44.71 11.57
N PHE A 129 -3.05 -44.33 11.05
CA PHE A 129 -1.98 -45.29 10.78
C PHE A 129 -1.43 -45.94 12.05
N SER A 130 -1.32 -45.18 13.15
CA SER A 130 -0.89 -45.72 14.44
C SER A 130 -1.95 -46.62 15.11
N GLU A 131 -3.23 -46.33 14.92
CA GLU A 131 -4.32 -47.21 15.41
C GLU A 131 -4.39 -48.50 14.57
N TRP A 132 -4.20 -48.40 13.25
CA TRP A 132 -4.18 -49.57 12.37
C TRP A 132 -2.94 -50.44 12.61
N SER A 133 -1.77 -49.86 12.84
CA SER A 133 -0.55 -50.62 13.14
C SER A 133 -0.72 -51.56 14.35
N ALA A 134 -1.55 -51.18 15.33
CA ALA A 134 -1.79 -51.95 16.55
C ALA A 134 -2.63 -53.22 16.34
N ILE A 135 -3.43 -53.28 15.27
CA ILE A 135 -4.30 -54.42 14.95
C ILE A 135 -3.81 -55.24 13.76
N GLU A 136 -2.95 -54.65 12.94
CA GLU A 136 -2.38 -55.26 11.74
C GLU A 136 -1.20 -56.17 12.08
N LYS A 137 -1.07 -57.30 11.39
CA LYS A 137 -0.10 -58.36 11.75
C LYS A 137 1.16 -58.36 10.89
N GLU A 138 1.04 -58.00 9.62
CA GLU A 138 2.15 -58.12 8.67
C GLU A 138 2.85 -56.79 8.42
N MET A 139 2.10 -55.69 8.33
CA MET A 139 2.61 -54.36 7.96
C MET A 139 2.62 -53.34 9.12
N GLY A 140 2.48 -53.80 10.36
CA GLY A 140 2.35 -52.95 11.56
C GLY A 140 3.49 -51.94 11.71
N ASP A 141 4.75 -52.38 11.61
CA ASP A 141 5.92 -51.50 11.76
C ASP A 141 5.97 -50.40 10.69
N GLY A 142 5.62 -50.76 9.46
CA GLY A 142 5.55 -49.80 8.35
C GLY A 142 4.46 -48.75 8.60
N LEU A 143 3.26 -49.19 9.01
CA LEU A 143 2.13 -48.30 9.32
C LEU A 143 2.49 -47.35 10.46
N GLN A 144 3.13 -47.85 11.52
CA GLN A 144 3.57 -47.02 12.63
C GLN A 144 4.58 -45.96 12.20
N SER A 145 5.55 -46.33 11.35
CA SER A 145 6.54 -45.39 10.82
C SER A 145 5.91 -44.33 9.91
N ALA A 146 4.99 -44.73 9.03
CA ALA A 146 4.23 -43.79 8.20
C ALA A 146 3.38 -42.84 9.05
N GLY A 147 2.76 -43.36 10.11
CA GLY A 147 2.01 -42.58 11.09
C GLY A 147 2.87 -41.50 11.76
N HIS A 148 4.06 -41.89 12.24
CA HIS A 148 5.01 -40.96 12.83
C HIS A 148 5.42 -39.84 11.88
N HIS A 149 5.69 -40.15 10.61
CA HIS A 149 6.00 -39.11 9.61
C HIS A 149 4.85 -38.12 9.40
N MET A 150 3.60 -38.61 9.38
CA MET A 150 2.43 -37.74 9.27
C MET A 150 2.24 -36.84 10.48
N ASP A 151 2.50 -37.34 11.69
CA ASP A 151 2.45 -36.53 12.92
C ASP A 151 3.53 -35.45 12.94
N VAL A 152 4.77 -35.80 12.55
CA VAL A 152 5.88 -34.84 12.41
C VAL A 152 5.57 -33.76 11.39
N TYR A 153 4.94 -34.14 10.27
CA TYR A 153 4.51 -33.15 9.28
C TYR A 153 3.45 -32.23 9.88
N ALA A 154 2.41 -32.78 10.49
CA ALA A 154 1.32 -32.03 11.10
C ALA A 154 1.78 -31.06 12.19
N SER A 155 2.79 -31.41 12.99
CA SER A 155 3.34 -30.54 14.04
C SER A 155 4.18 -29.39 13.48
N SER A 156 4.75 -29.53 12.28
CA SER A 156 5.60 -28.49 11.70
C SER A 156 4.86 -27.22 11.24
N ILE A 157 3.51 -27.26 11.21
CA ILE A 157 2.70 -26.11 10.80
C ILE A 157 2.84 -24.92 11.75
N ASP A 158 3.03 -25.16 13.05
CA ASP A 158 3.06 -24.08 14.03
C ASP A 158 4.29 -23.18 13.80
N ASP A 159 5.47 -23.78 13.59
CA ASP A 159 6.71 -23.06 13.22
C ASP A 159 6.56 -22.30 11.88
N ILE A 160 5.92 -22.91 10.89
CA ILE A 160 5.69 -22.28 9.58
C ILE A 160 4.78 -21.05 9.72
N LEU A 161 3.74 -21.14 10.54
CA LEU A 161 2.81 -20.04 10.76
C LEU A 161 3.44 -18.90 11.57
N GLU A 162 4.39 -19.21 12.46
CA GLU A 162 5.20 -18.21 13.16
C GLU A 162 6.10 -17.43 12.19
N ASP A 163 6.85 -18.13 11.32
CA ASP A 163 7.67 -17.51 10.27
C ASP A 163 6.83 -16.64 9.32
N GLU A 164 5.65 -17.15 8.94
CA GLU A 164 4.67 -16.43 8.13
C GLU A 164 4.21 -15.13 8.82
N GLU A 165 4.00 -15.14 10.13
CA GLU A 165 3.52 -13.94 10.86
C GLU A 165 4.57 -12.85 10.92
N HIS A 166 5.85 -13.23 11.06
CA HIS A 166 6.95 -12.27 10.95
C HIS A 166 6.95 -11.55 9.60
N TYR A 167 6.69 -12.26 8.50
CA TYR A 167 6.53 -11.64 7.18
C TYR A 167 5.32 -10.69 7.12
N ALA A 168 4.19 -11.05 7.74
CA ALA A 168 3.04 -10.17 7.77
C ALA A 168 3.31 -8.87 8.56
N ASP A 169 4.07 -8.95 9.65
CA ASP A 169 4.45 -7.76 10.41
C ASP A 169 5.29 -6.80 9.58
N GLN A 170 6.26 -7.31 8.81
CA GLN A 170 7.03 -6.49 7.86
C GLN A 170 6.14 -5.79 6.83
N LEU A 171 5.10 -6.47 6.32
CA LEU A 171 4.14 -5.85 5.40
C LEU A 171 3.25 -4.80 6.08
N LYS A 172 2.86 -5.01 7.34
CA LYS A 172 2.02 -4.07 8.10
C LYS A 172 2.73 -2.71 8.29
N GLU A 173 4.06 -2.69 8.38
CA GLU A 173 4.84 -1.44 8.41
C GLU A 173 4.53 -0.52 7.23
N TYR A 174 4.25 -1.11 6.07
CA TYR A 174 3.92 -0.38 4.86
C TYR A 174 2.51 0.23 4.81
N LEU A 175 1.64 -0.15 5.74
CA LEU A 175 0.37 0.55 5.96
C LEU A 175 0.64 1.91 6.64
N PHE A 176 1.51 1.96 7.64
CA PHE A 176 1.90 3.21 8.30
C PHE A 176 2.63 4.15 7.34
N TYR A 177 3.39 3.59 6.40
CA TYR A 177 4.00 4.39 5.36
C TYR A 177 3.00 5.04 4.41
N ALA A 178 1.95 4.32 4.00
CA ALA A 178 0.86 4.93 3.23
C ALA A 178 0.18 6.07 4.02
N GLU A 179 -0.02 5.90 5.32
CA GLU A 179 -0.56 6.95 6.20
C GLU A 179 0.38 8.16 6.30
N ALA A 180 1.69 7.95 6.40
CA ALA A 180 2.68 9.02 6.42
C ALA A 180 2.64 9.85 5.12
N LEU A 181 2.52 9.21 3.95
CA LEU A 181 2.36 9.91 2.68
C LEU A 181 1.09 10.76 2.65
N ARG A 182 -0.04 10.24 3.15
CA ARG A 182 -1.28 11.04 3.27
C ARG A 182 -1.12 12.22 4.22
N ALA A 183 -0.41 12.05 5.33
CA ALA A 183 -0.17 13.13 6.28
C ALA A 183 0.65 14.26 5.64
N VAL A 184 1.66 13.91 4.84
CA VAL A 184 2.44 14.86 4.04
C VAL A 184 1.56 15.58 3.02
N CYS A 185 0.71 14.86 2.27
CA CYS A 185 -0.24 15.48 1.34
C CYS A 185 -1.23 16.41 2.05
N ARG A 186 -1.78 16.00 3.20
CA ARG A 186 -2.69 16.82 3.99
C ARG A 186 -2.02 18.09 4.51
N LYS A 187 -0.75 17.99 4.94
CA LYS A 187 0.03 19.17 5.35
C LYS A 187 0.24 20.13 4.17
N HIS A 188 0.53 19.61 2.98
CA HIS A 188 0.59 20.42 1.76
C HIS A 188 -0.74 21.15 1.50
N GLU A 189 -1.86 20.42 1.52
CA GLU A 189 -3.21 20.98 1.31
C GLU A 189 -3.52 22.12 2.30
N LEU A 190 -3.18 21.96 3.59
CA LEU A 190 -3.37 22.99 4.61
C LEU A 190 -2.49 24.22 4.37
N MET A 191 -1.23 24.03 3.97
CA MET A 191 -0.33 25.15 3.68
C MET A 191 -0.78 25.94 2.45
N GLN A 192 -1.32 25.26 1.43
CA GLN A 192 -1.90 25.93 0.25
C GLN A 192 -3.14 26.72 0.62
N TYR A 193 -4.04 26.13 1.42
CA TYR A 193 -5.22 26.83 1.93
C TYR A 193 -4.86 28.13 2.68
N ASP A 194 -3.89 28.03 3.60
CA ASP A 194 -3.38 29.17 4.35
C ASP A 194 -2.80 30.28 3.45
N LEU A 195 -2.11 29.89 2.36
CA LEU A 195 -1.54 30.82 1.39
C LEU A 195 -2.64 31.53 0.58
N GLU A 196 -3.63 30.77 0.10
CA GLU A 196 -4.78 31.29 -0.64
C GLU A 196 -5.61 32.25 0.20
N MET A 197 -5.85 31.92 1.48
CA MET A 197 -6.54 32.79 2.42
C MET A 197 -5.79 34.11 2.66
N ALA A 198 -4.46 34.06 2.84
CA ALA A 198 -3.63 35.26 2.98
C ALA A 198 -3.62 36.11 1.70
N ALA A 199 -3.57 35.47 0.52
CA ALA A 199 -3.63 36.16 -0.77
C ALA A 199 -4.97 36.87 -0.98
N GLN A 200 -6.08 36.21 -0.62
CA GLN A 200 -7.43 36.78 -0.72
C GLN A 200 -7.64 37.95 0.24
N ASP A 201 -7.14 37.85 1.48
CA ASP A 201 -7.18 38.95 2.45
C ASP A 201 -6.41 40.17 1.91
N LEU A 202 -5.19 39.95 1.42
CA LEU A 202 -4.37 41.00 0.82
C LEU A 202 -5.05 41.65 -0.40
N ALA A 203 -5.63 40.85 -1.30
CA ALA A 203 -6.36 41.34 -2.45
C ALA A 203 -7.55 42.22 -2.03
N SER A 204 -8.29 41.81 -0.99
CA SER A 204 -9.42 42.58 -0.46
C SER A 204 -8.99 43.92 0.15
N LYS A 205 -7.85 43.96 0.87
CA LYS A 205 -7.28 45.19 1.44
C LYS A 205 -6.78 46.14 0.36
N LYS A 206 -6.10 45.62 -0.67
CA LYS A 206 -5.68 46.40 -1.85
C LYS A 206 -6.87 47.04 -2.56
N GLN A 207 -7.92 46.27 -2.79
CA GLN A 207 -9.16 46.78 -3.39
C GLN A 207 -9.80 47.88 -2.53
N GLN A 208 -9.90 47.68 -1.21
CA GLN A 208 -10.45 48.71 -0.30
C GLN A 208 -9.62 50.00 -0.31
N CYS A 209 -8.29 49.89 -0.36
CA CYS A 209 -7.41 51.04 -0.43
C CYS A 209 -7.61 51.81 -1.76
N GLU A 210 -7.72 51.11 -2.89
CA GLU A 210 -7.98 51.71 -4.21
C GLU A 210 -9.36 52.40 -4.30
N GLU A 211 -10.40 51.78 -3.73
CA GLU A 211 -11.74 52.37 -3.64
C GLU A 211 -11.74 53.69 -2.83
N LEU A 212 -10.97 53.74 -1.73
CA LEU A 212 -10.81 54.94 -0.91
C LEU A 212 -9.96 56.01 -1.58
N ALA A 213 -8.88 55.62 -2.27
CA ALA A 213 -7.97 56.53 -2.97
C ALA A 213 -8.64 57.19 -4.20
N THR A 214 -9.41 56.43 -4.97
CA THR A 214 -10.11 56.93 -6.18
C THR A 214 -11.43 57.64 -5.85
N GLY A 215 -11.93 57.52 -4.62
CA GLY A 215 -13.23 58.07 -4.21
C GLY A 215 -14.43 57.38 -4.87
N THR A 216 -14.22 56.27 -5.57
CA THR A 216 -15.26 55.53 -6.30
C THR A 216 -16.03 54.62 -5.35
N VAL A 217 -16.85 55.21 -4.47
CA VAL A 217 -17.88 54.44 -3.77
C VAL A 217 -18.96 54.12 -4.80
N ARG A 218 -19.04 52.86 -5.26
CA ARG A 218 -20.11 52.42 -6.18
C ARG A 218 -21.45 52.88 -5.63
N THR A 219 -22.16 53.71 -6.39
CA THR A 219 -23.38 54.46 -6.00
C THR A 219 -24.57 53.58 -5.59
N PHE A 220 -24.46 52.25 -5.73
CA PHE A 220 -25.48 51.26 -5.40
C PHE A 220 -25.10 50.30 -4.25
N SER A 221 -24.00 50.55 -3.54
CA SER A 221 -23.65 49.79 -2.32
C SER A 221 -24.37 50.34 -1.08
N LEU A 222 -24.71 49.47 -0.12
CA LEU A 222 -25.22 49.83 1.22
C LEU A 222 -24.39 50.93 1.91
N LYS A 223 -23.08 51.05 1.60
CA LYS A 223 -22.20 52.13 2.07
C LYS A 223 -22.57 53.52 1.52
N GLY A 224 -23.20 53.61 0.35
CA GLY A 224 -23.67 54.89 -0.23
C GLY A 224 -24.88 55.48 0.49
N MET A 225 -25.71 54.64 1.13
CA MET A 225 -26.83 55.09 1.97
C MET A 225 -26.35 55.65 3.31
N THR A 226 -25.29 55.08 3.92
CA THR A 226 -24.74 55.58 5.19
C THR A 226 -24.08 56.96 5.05
N THR A 227 -23.48 57.26 3.89
CA THR A 227 -22.86 58.58 3.60
C THR A 227 -23.89 59.72 3.54
N LYS A 228 -25.15 59.41 3.18
CA LYS A 228 -26.25 60.39 3.20
C LYS A 228 -26.88 60.57 4.58
N LEU A 229 -26.71 59.59 5.48
CA LEU A 229 -27.33 59.59 6.81
C LEU A 229 -26.42 60.11 7.94
N PHE A 230 -25.09 59.95 7.81
CA PHE A 230 -24.12 60.29 8.86
C PHE A 230 -23.13 61.41 8.49
N GLY A 231 -23.25 62.00 7.30
CA GLY A 231 -22.34 63.03 6.80
C GLY A 231 -21.15 62.47 6.00
N GLN A 232 -20.56 63.30 5.15
CA GLN A 232 -19.36 62.93 4.40
C GLN A 232 -18.17 62.83 5.35
N GLU A 233 -17.48 61.70 5.28
CA GLU A 233 -16.22 61.49 5.98
C GLU A 233 -15.21 62.58 5.58
N THR A 234 -14.55 63.18 6.57
CA THR A 234 -13.60 64.28 6.32
C THR A 234 -12.40 63.79 5.50
N PRO A 235 -11.79 64.64 4.66
CA PRO A 235 -10.59 64.30 3.92
C PRO A 235 -9.48 63.71 4.82
N GLU A 236 -9.31 64.27 6.01
CA GLU A 236 -8.32 63.85 6.99
C GLU A 236 -8.60 62.45 7.55
N GLN A 237 -9.87 62.11 7.82
CA GLN A 237 -10.27 60.76 8.27
C GLN A 237 -10.09 59.71 7.18
N ARG A 238 -10.37 60.07 5.92
CA ARG A 238 -10.13 59.20 4.77
C ARG A 238 -8.64 58.93 4.59
N GLU A 239 -7.82 59.97 4.66
CA GLU A 239 -6.36 59.85 4.53
C GLU A 239 -5.76 58.99 5.66
N ALA A 240 -6.24 59.15 6.90
CA ALA A 240 -5.84 58.30 8.02
C ALA A 240 -6.20 56.82 7.81
N ARG A 241 -7.39 56.53 7.28
CA ARG A 241 -7.80 55.15 6.93
C ARG A 241 -6.96 54.55 5.80
N ILE A 242 -6.61 55.34 4.79
CA ILE A 242 -5.73 54.90 3.71
C ILE A 242 -4.37 54.51 4.28
N LYS A 243 -3.75 55.34 5.14
CA LYS A 243 -2.46 55.02 5.77
C LYS A 243 -2.49 53.72 6.57
N VAL A 244 -3.56 53.48 7.35
CA VAL A 244 -3.73 52.21 8.09
C VAL A 244 -3.85 51.02 7.13
N LEU A 245 -4.60 51.15 6.04
CA LEU A 245 -4.73 50.09 5.04
C LEU A 245 -3.40 49.84 4.30
N GLU A 246 -2.63 50.88 3.98
CA GLU A 246 -1.30 50.76 3.38
C GLU A 246 -0.34 49.98 4.29
N GLU A 247 -0.35 50.26 5.60
CA GLU A 247 0.44 49.51 6.58
C GLU A 247 0.00 48.04 6.64
N GLN A 248 -1.30 47.76 6.72
CA GLN A 248 -1.85 46.39 6.69
C GLN A 248 -1.58 45.65 5.37
N ILE A 249 -1.50 46.36 4.25
CA ILE A 249 -1.12 45.82 2.94
C ILE A 249 0.36 45.43 2.97
N SER A 250 1.23 46.30 3.51
CA SER A 250 2.66 46.02 3.64
C SER A 250 2.92 44.77 4.51
N GLU A 251 2.25 44.68 5.66
CA GLU A 251 2.31 43.50 6.53
C GLU A 251 1.79 42.24 5.81
N GLY A 252 0.65 42.36 5.11
CA GLY A 252 0.07 41.25 4.35
C GLY A 252 0.97 40.77 3.20
N GLU A 253 1.67 41.67 2.52
CA GLU A 253 2.67 41.33 1.50
C GLU A 253 3.86 40.55 2.10
N GLN A 254 4.34 40.98 3.27
CA GLN A 254 5.41 40.29 3.98
C GLN A 254 4.95 38.89 4.45
N GLN A 255 3.73 38.78 4.98
CA GLN A 255 3.15 37.50 5.40
C GLN A 255 2.99 36.54 4.21
N LEU A 256 2.48 37.03 3.09
CA LEU A 256 2.31 36.23 1.87
C LEU A 256 3.67 35.75 1.33
N LYS A 257 4.70 36.59 1.40
CA LYS A 257 6.07 36.22 1.04
C LYS A 257 6.64 35.14 1.96
N SER A 258 6.39 35.25 3.28
CA SER A 258 6.81 34.23 4.26
C SER A 258 6.13 32.88 4.01
N LYS A 259 4.79 32.85 3.91
CA LYS A 259 4.04 31.62 3.64
C LYS A 259 4.44 30.96 2.32
N ASN A 260 4.70 31.75 1.28
CA ASN A 260 5.24 31.23 0.01
C ASN A 260 6.61 30.57 0.18
N LEU A 261 7.51 31.17 0.97
CA LEU A 261 8.84 30.60 1.21
C LEU A 261 8.74 29.30 2.01
N GLU A 262 7.95 29.30 3.08
CA GLU A 262 7.67 28.12 3.91
C GLU A 262 7.07 26.98 3.09
N GLY A 263 6.10 27.28 2.21
CA GLY A 263 5.51 26.32 1.27
C GLY A 263 6.55 25.67 0.36
N ARG A 264 7.40 26.48 -0.29
CA ARG A 264 8.46 25.95 -1.16
C ARG A 264 9.48 25.11 -0.42
N GLU A 265 9.87 25.53 0.79
CA GLU A 265 10.81 24.77 1.62
C GLU A 265 10.21 23.44 2.07
N PHE A 266 8.94 23.45 2.48
CA PHE A 266 8.21 22.24 2.80
C PHE A 266 8.15 21.29 1.60
N VAL A 267 7.77 21.77 0.42
CA VAL A 267 7.69 20.95 -0.80
C VAL A 267 9.06 20.34 -1.12
N LYS A 268 10.13 21.13 -1.07
CA LYS A 268 11.49 20.65 -1.31
C LYS A 268 11.89 19.54 -0.34
N ASN A 269 11.68 19.74 0.96
CA ASN A 269 12.05 18.77 1.99
C ASN A 269 11.19 17.51 1.91
N ALA A 270 9.87 17.68 1.74
CA ALA A 270 8.93 16.60 1.58
C ALA A 270 9.30 15.71 0.38
N TRP A 271 9.66 16.29 -0.78
CA TRP A 271 10.06 15.50 -1.93
C TRP A 271 11.36 14.72 -1.72
N ALA A 272 12.35 15.31 -1.04
CA ALA A 272 13.57 14.59 -0.69
C ALA A 272 13.30 13.39 0.23
N ASP A 273 12.36 13.53 1.17
CA ASP A 273 11.94 12.45 2.06
C ASP A 273 11.11 11.40 1.34
N ILE A 274 10.18 11.81 0.47
CA ILE A 274 9.36 10.90 -0.36
C ILE A 274 10.24 10.06 -1.27
N GLU A 275 11.30 10.62 -1.86
CA GLU A 275 12.16 9.87 -2.77
C GLU A 275 13.00 8.82 -2.03
N ARG A 276 13.62 9.20 -0.90
CA ARG A 276 14.27 8.24 0.01
C ARG A 276 13.31 7.16 0.47
N PHE A 277 12.08 7.57 0.78
CA PHE A 277 11.04 6.66 1.23
C PHE A 277 10.67 5.63 0.14
N LYS A 278 10.54 6.05 -1.11
CA LYS A 278 10.28 5.14 -2.24
C LYS A 278 11.41 4.13 -2.46
N GLU A 279 12.66 4.56 -2.39
CA GLU A 279 13.83 3.69 -2.54
C GLU A 279 13.84 2.61 -1.46
N GLN A 280 13.69 3.02 -0.20
CA GLN A 280 13.60 2.11 0.95
C GLN A 280 12.43 1.12 0.79
N LYS A 281 11.25 1.62 0.42
CA LYS A 281 10.05 0.81 0.19
C LYS A 281 10.22 -0.19 -0.96
N ASN A 282 11.01 0.12 -1.97
CA ASN A 282 11.29 -0.83 -3.04
C ASN A 282 12.26 -1.92 -2.57
N HIS A 283 13.27 -1.53 -1.80
CA HIS A 283 14.23 -2.45 -1.23
C HIS A 283 13.56 -3.45 -0.28
N ASP A 284 12.87 -2.98 0.76
CA ASP A 284 12.43 -3.94 1.80
C ASP A 284 11.24 -4.78 1.35
N LEU A 285 10.34 -4.26 0.52
CA LEU A 285 9.29 -5.10 -0.07
C LEU A 285 9.87 -6.20 -0.96
N LYS A 286 10.93 -5.89 -1.70
CA LYS A 286 11.63 -6.90 -2.51
C LYS A 286 12.28 -7.95 -1.63
N GLU A 287 13.00 -7.55 -0.58
CA GLU A 287 13.63 -8.48 0.36
C GLU A 287 12.59 -9.34 1.08
N ALA A 288 11.51 -8.73 1.59
CA ALA A 288 10.42 -9.45 2.24
C ALA A 288 9.79 -10.50 1.31
N LEU A 289 9.50 -10.14 0.06
CA LEU A 289 8.95 -11.08 -0.93
C LEU A 289 9.92 -12.21 -1.27
N ILE A 290 11.22 -11.94 -1.35
CA ILE A 290 12.25 -12.97 -1.54
C ILE A 290 12.31 -13.89 -0.33
N SER A 291 12.33 -13.36 0.89
CA SER A 291 12.32 -14.14 2.13
C SER A 291 11.09 -15.03 2.22
N TYR A 292 9.92 -14.50 1.87
CA TYR A 292 8.67 -15.27 1.79
C TYR A 292 8.77 -16.42 0.79
N ALA A 293 9.28 -16.17 -0.42
CA ALA A 293 9.48 -17.22 -1.43
C ALA A 293 10.44 -18.30 -0.94
N VAL A 294 11.54 -17.93 -0.27
CA VAL A 294 12.51 -18.87 0.31
C VAL A 294 11.86 -19.72 1.40
N MET A 295 11.08 -19.12 2.30
CA MET A 295 10.32 -19.83 3.32
C MET A 295 9.33 -20.83 2.70
N GLN A 296 8.57 -20.41 1.68
CA GLN A 296 7.63 -21.28 0.95
C GLN A 296 8.33 -22.46 0.26
N ILE A 297 9.50 -22.23 -0.35
CA ILE A 297 10.34 -23.30 -0.92
C ILE A 297 10.81 -24.26 0.17
N SER A 298 11.27 -23.74 1.31
CA SER A 298 11.71 -24.53 2.46
C SER A 298 10.59 -25.43 2.98
N MET A 299 9.39 -24.88 3.16
CA MET A 299 8.18 -25.64 3.52
C MET A 299 7.90 -26.75 2.51
N CYS A 300 7.91 -26.44 1.22
CA CYS A 300 7.64 -27.44 0.19
C CYS A 300 8.69 -28.56 0.18
N LYS A 301 9.98 -28.24 0.37
CA LYS A 301 11.05 -29.24 0.49
C LYS A 301 10.85 -30.15 1.69
N LYS A 302 10.50 -29.60 2.85
CA LYS A 302 10.16 -30.39 4.06
C LYS A 302 8.98 -31.33 3.77
N GLY A 303 7.91 -30.82 3.15
CA GLY A 303 6.76 -31.65 2.77
C GLY A 303 7.11 -32.78 1.82
N ILE A 304 7.90 -32.52 0.77
CA ILE A 304 8.39 -33.55 -0.16
C ILE A 304 9.22 -34.61 0.58
N GLN A 305 10.09 -34.19 1.51
CA GLN A 305 10.92 -35.13 2.27
C GLN A 305 10.05 -36.04 3.14
N VAL A 306 9.09 -35.49 3.88
CA VAL A 306 8.17 -36.29 4.70
C VAL A 306 7.39 -37.28 3.85
N TRP A 307 6.83 -36.85 2.72
CA TRP A 307 6.07 -37.73 1.84
C TRP A 307 6.94 -38.80 1.18
N THR A 308 8.19 -38.49 0.85
CA THR A 308 9.17 -39.47 0.37
C THR A 308 9.42 -40.53 1.45
N ASN A 309 9.68 -40.12 2.69
CA ASN A 309 9.90 -41.04 3.81
C ASN A 309 8.68 -41.91 4.08
N ALA A 310 7.47 -41.33 4.07
CA ALA A 310 6.23 -42.08 4.24
C ALA A 310 6.02 -43.10 3.11
N LYS A 311 6.28 -42.72 1.85
CA LYS A 311 6.22 -43.64 0.70
C LYS A 311 7.19 -44.80 0.84
N GLU A 312 8.41 -44.55 1.31
CA GLU A 312 9.39 -45.61 1.58
C GLU A 312 8.91 -46.57 2.67
N CYS A 313 8.16 -46.09 3.67
CA CYS A 313 7.54 -46.95 4.67
C CYS A 313 6.51 -47.89 4.01
N PHE A 314 5.64 -47.36 3.15
CA PHE A 314 4.66 -48.18 2.40
C PHE A 314 5.30 -49.15 1.42
N SER A 315 6.47 -48.83 0.87
CA SER A 315 7.16 -49.71 -0.09
C SER A 315 7.81 -50.93 0.58
N LYS A 316 7.89 -50.93 1.92
CA LYS A 316 8.46 -52.03 2.74
C LYS A 316 7.38 -52.92 3.37
N MET A 317 6.10 -52.55 3.19
CA MET A 317 4.92 -53.33 3.58
C MET A 317 4.58 -54.32 2.47
#